data_AF-A0A510E284-F1
#
_entry.id   AF-A0A510E284-F1
#
_cell.length_a   1.000
_cell.length_b   1.000
_cell.length_c   1.000
_cell.angle_alpha   90.00
_cell.angle_beta   90.00
_cell.angle_gamma   90.00
#
_symmetry.space_group_name_H-M   'P 1'
#
loop_
_entity.id
_entity.type
_entity.pdbx_description
1 polymer ?
#
loop_
_entity_poly.entity_id
_entity_poly.type
_entity_poly.pdbx_seq_one_letter_code
_entity_poly.pdbx_strand_id
1 'polypeptide(L)'
;MPRRKKEKPEKEETKTPEKEEKKKKKPKKEVYTDPYELLDEYLDEVITAIGIAYLGFQRDEFKEIIKDVFAGAVGQVKSKPKPKTIINRLNSARDSVMEAIAYNILKIKDLSSLTDDQLEFLVSNVKKGITSLGPRLYEESKKRNRGDLIEILRVNWNMYGILSPFTCPKCGFNAVMPDFSCRICGADVSMKEVKKQLDVKELLRGYSSIDMQGFKEILSSGYFYYKDGVVYPPSSSLQGMFFEIILSKDEKSSIANISDMPHHP
;
A
#
# COMPACT_ATOMS: atom_id res chain seq x y z
N MET A 1 -1.57 72.80 -68.39
CA MET A 1 -2.82 73.14 -67.64
C MET A 1 -3.90 72.12 -68.00
N PRO A 2 -4.85 71.84 -67.08
CA PRO A 2 -5.24 70.47 -66.69
C PRO A 2 -6.56 69.99 -67.30
N ARG A 3 -6.80 68.66 -67.30
CA ARG A 3 -8.02 68.04 -66.73
C ARG A 3 -8.00 66.50 -66.75
N ARG A 4 -8.20 65.92 -65.56
CA ARG A 4 -8.52 64.51 -65.24
C ARG A 4 -9.74 64.00 -66.03
N LYS A 5 -9.76 62.71 -66.40
CA LYS A 5 -10.66 61.68 -65.82
C LYS A 5 -10.59 60.29 -66.48
N LYS A 6 -10.76 59.29 -65.60
CA LYS A 6 -11.28 57.91 -65.76
C LYS A 6 -10.28 56.81 -66.13
N GLU A 7 -9.86 56.07 -65.09
CA GLU A 7 -9.41 54.69 -65.19
C GLU A 7 -10.59 53.73 -64.98
N LYS A 8 -10.66 52.70 -65.83
CA LYS A 8 -11.03 51.31 -65.52
C LYS A 8 -10.48 50.41 -66.64
N PRO A 9 -10.31 49.10 -66.40
CA PRO A 9 -8.99 48.44 -66.46
C PRO A 9 -8.92 47.37 -67.57
N GLU A 10 -7.72 46.90 -67.91
CA GLU A 10 -7.45 45.51 -68.35
C GLU A 10 -5.93 45.24 -68.35
N LYS A 11 -5.47 44.33 -67.49
CA LYS A 11 -4.86 43.03 -67.82
C LYS A 11 -3.44 43.12 -68.39
N GLU A 12 -2.45 42.83 -67.55
CA GLU A 12 -1.15 42.31 -67.99
C GLU A 12 -0.67 41.18 -67.05
N GLU A 13 -0.69 39.98 -67.62
CA GLU A 13 0.35 38.95 -67.63
C GLU A 13 1.32 38.81 -66.44
N THR A 14 1.06 37.77 -65.67
CA THR A 14 1.99 36.70 -65.25
C THR A 14 3.48 36.86 -65.59
N LYS A 15 4.31 37.10 -64.57
CA LYS A 15 5.61 36.44 -64.37
C LYS A 15 5.87 36.17 -62.88
N THR A 16 5.69 34.93 -62.45
CA THR A 16 6.12 34.40 -61.16
C THR A 16 7.63 34.12 -61.15
N PRO A 17 8.39 34.53 -60.12
CA PRO A 17 9.77 34.09 -59.94
C PRO A 17 9.80 32.67 -59.37
N GLU A 18 10.77 31.88 -59.86
CA GLU A 18 11.05 30.50 -59.48
C GLU A 18 11.16 30.33 -57.96
N LYS A 19 10.35 29.41 -57.42
CA LYS A 19 10.52 28.89 -56.05
C LYS A 19 11.50 27.73 -56.11
N GLU A 20 12.68 27.91 -55.51
CA GLU A 20 13.55 26.80 -55.12
C GLU A 20 12.76 25.80 -54.28
N GLU A 21 12.57 24.60 -54.84
CA GLU A 21 12.00 23.47 -54.12
C GLU A 21 12.95 23.04 -52.99
N LYS A 22 12.61 23.44 -51.76
CA LYS A 22 13.17 22.85 -50.54
C LYS A 22 12.94 21.34 -50.57
N LYS A 23 14.00 20.57 -50.85
CA LYS A 23 14.03 19.11 -50.68
C LYS A 23 13.44 18.74 -49.32
N LYS A 24 12.27 18.09 -49.33
CA LYS A 24 11.64 17.51 -48.14
C LYS A 24 12.62 16.53 -47.50
N LYS A 25 13.20 16.91 -46.36
CA LYS A 25 13.97 15.99 -45.51
C LYS A 25 13.05 14.81 -45.18
N LYS A 26 13.43 13.60 -45.59
CA LYS A 26 12.78 12.36 -45.15
C LYS A 26 12.68 12.39 -43.61
N PRO A 27 11.54 12.01 -43.01
CA PRO A 27 11.43 11.94 -41.56
C PRO A 27 12.49 10.96 -41.06
N LYS A 28 13.44 11.47 -40.27
CA LYS A 28 14.38 10.60 -39.55
C LYS A 28 13.52 9.72 -38.64
N LYS A 29 13.64 8.40 -38.77
CA LYS A 29 13.08 7.47 -37.77
C LYS A 29 13.52 7.95 -36.40
N GLU A 30 12.56 8.20 -35.52
CA GLU A 30 12.85 8.60 -34.15
C GLU A 30 13.44 7.37 -33.44
N VAL A 31 14.74 7.40 -33.18
CA VAL A 31 15.43 6.35 -32.42
C VAL A 31 15.36 6.77 -30.96
N TYR A 32 14.62 6.00 -30.17
CA TYR A 32 14.55 6.15 -28.73
C TYR A 32 15.66 5.33 -28.07
N THR A 33 16.08 5.76 -26.88
CA THR A 33 17.04 4.99 -26.09
C THR A 33 16.35 3.75 -25.53
N ASP A 34 16.95 2.57 -25.72
CA ASP A 34 16.48 1.34 -25.08
C ASP A 34 16.92 1.32 -23.60
N PRO A 35 15.97 1.34 -22.64
CA PRO A 35 16.32 1.31 -21.23
C PRO A 35 16.97 0.00 -20.78
N TYR A 36 16.72 -1.12 -21.45
CA TYR A 36 17.25 -2.42 -21.04
C TYR A 36 18.71 -2.60 -21.46
N GLU A 37 19.08 -2.15 -22.66
CA GLU A 37 20.50 -2.08 -23.06
C GLU A 37 21.28 -1.11 -22.16
N LEU A 38 20.65 0.01 -21.78
CA LEU A 38 21.26 1.00 -20.90
C LEU A 38 21.44 0.48 -19.46
N LEU A 39 20.53 -0.37 -19.01
CA LEU A 39 20.62 -1.01 -17.70
C LEU A 39 21.88 -1.87 -17.60
N ASP A 40 22.20 -2.63 -18.64
CA ASP A 40 23.38 -3.50 -18.66
C ASP A 40 24.69 -2.74 -18.44
N GLU A 41 24.76 -1.53 -18.99
CA GLU A 41 25.91 -0.63 -18.85
C GLU A 41 26.00 -0.02 -17.45
N TYR A 42 24.84 0.33 -16.85
CA TYR A 42 24.79 1.12 -15.60
C TYR A 42 24.49 0.31 -14.35
N LEU A 43 24.30 -1.00 -14.49
CA LEU A 43 23.82 -1.87 -13.42
C LEU A 43 24.57 -1.69 -12.10
N ASP A 44 25.90 -1.78 -12.11
CA ASP A 44 26.72 -1.76 -10.88
C ASP A 44 26.66 -0.39 -10.17
N GLU A 45 26.65 0.69 -10.95
CA GLU A 45 26.48 2.05 -10.42
C GLU A 45 25.08 2.23 -9.82
N VAL A 46 24.06 1.70 -10.48
CA VAL A 46 22.66 1.79 -10.04
C VAL A 46 22.43 0.99 -8.76
N ILE A 47 22.82 -0.29 -8.70
CA ILE A 47 22.60 -1.14 -7.51
C ILE A 47 23.31 -0.57 -6.27
N THR A 48 24.48 0.02 -6.48
CA THR A 48 25.25 0.68 -5.41
C THR A 48 24.55 1.96 -4.98
N ALA A 49 24.14 2.81 -5.93
CA ALA A 49 23.55 4.11 -5.64
C ALA A 49 22.15 4.02 -5.00
N ILE A 50 21.34 3.04 -5.36
CA ILE A 50 20.04 2.81 -4.71
C ILE A 50 20.18 2.00 -3.41
N GLY A 51 21.35 1.40 -3.18
CA GLY A 51 21.72 0.75 -1.91
C GLY A 51 21.16 -0.66 -1.76
N ILE A 52 21.15 -1.46 -2.83
CA ILE A 52 20.67 -2.86 -2.80
C ILE A 52 21.77 -3.89 -3.10
N ALA A 53 23.02 -3.45 -3.32
CA ALA A 53 24.13 -4.35 -3.64
C ALA A 53 24.37 -5.42 -2.57
N TYR A 54 24.12 -5.10 -1.29
CA TYR A 54 24.27 -6.03 -0.16
C TYR A 54 23.34 -7.24 -0.24
N LEU A 55 22.26 -7.19 -1.03
CA LEU A 55 21.36 -8.31 -1.22
C LEU A 55 22.03 -9.49 -1.94
N GLY A 56 23.20 -9.29 -2.57
CA GLY A 56 24.05 -10.38 -3.05
C GLY A 56 23.44 -11.21 -4.18
N PHE A 57 22.46 -10.66 -4.92
CA PHE A 57 21.92 -11.30 -6.10
C PHE A 57 22.96 -11.39 -7.22
N GLN A 58 22.82 -12.38 -8.10
CA GLN A 58 23.64 -12.45 -9.30
C GLN A 58 23.31 -11.30 -10.26
N ARG A 59 24.24 -10.98 -11.16
CA ARG A 59 24.08 -9.86 -12.11
C ARG A 59 22.75 -9.92 -12.86
N ASP A 60 22.40 -11.08 -13.41
CA ASP A 60 21.17 -11.27 -14.18
C ASP A 60 19.91 -11.20 -13.29
N GLU A 61 20.00 -11.66 -12.05
CA GLU A 61 18.91 -11.51 -11.08
C GLU A 61 18.67 -10.03 -10.74
N PHE A 62 19.74 -9.25 -10.52
CA PHE A 62 19.61 -7.80 -10.28
C PHE A 62 18.96 -7.10 -11.46
N LYS A 63 19.34 -7.44 -12.70
CA LYS A 63 18.68 -6.90 -13.91
C LYS A 63 17.19 -7.16 -13.87
N GLU A 64 16.79 -8.42 -13.66
CA GLU A 64 15.38 -8.79 -13.60
C GLU A 64 14.62 -8.09 -12.47
N ILE A 65 15.25 -7.90 -11.31
CA ILE A 65 14.66 -7.20 -10.17
C ILE A 65 14.42 -5.72 -10.46
N ILE A 66 15.35 -5.03 -11.13
CA ILE A 66 15.30 -3.58 -11.28
C ILE A 66 14.86 -3.08 -12.66
N LYS A 67 14.68 -3.97 -13.65
CA LYS A 67 14.41 -3.57 -15.04
C LYS A 67 13.21 -2.62 -15.18
N ASP A 68 12.10 -2.92 -14.51
CA ASP A 68 10.87 -2.15 -14.66
C ASP A 68 11.00 -0.75 -14.03
N VAL A 69 11.62 -0.67 -12.84
CA VAL A 69 11.84 0.60 -12.15
C VAL A 69 12.89 1.46 -12.86
N PHE A 70 13.92 0.82 -13.42
CA PHE A 70 14.94 1.52 -14.21
C PHE A 70 14.35 2.06 -15.52
N ALA A 71 13.59 1.24 -16.25
CA ALA A 71 12.93 1.68 -17.47
C ALA A 71 11.96 2.85 -17.23
N GLY A 72 11.20 2.80 -16.13
CA GLY A 72 10.35 3.92 -15.68
C GLY A 72 11.16 5.19 -15.40
N ALA A 73 12.33 5.07 -14.76
CA ALA A 73 13.20 6.20 -14.47
C ALA A 73 13.90 6.78 -15.72
N VAL A 74 14.20 5.96 -16.72
CA VAL A 74 14.72 6.41 -18.02
C VAL A 74 13.64 7.19 -18.78
N GLY A 75 12.45 6.61 -18.90
CA GLY A 75 11.31 7.17 -19.64
C GLY A 75 11.53 7.17 -21.16
N GLN A 76 10.67 7.88 -21.90
CA GLN A 76 10.78 7.99 -23.36
C GLN A 76 11.70 9.15 -23.76
N VAL A 77 13.00 8.86 -23.89
CA VAL A 77 14.02 9.86 -24.24
C VAL A 77 14.73 9.56 -25.56
N LYS A 78 14.95 10.63 -26.35
CA LYS A 78 15.66 10.56 -27.64
C LYS A 78 17.18 10.54 -27.48
N SER A 79 17.69 10.97 -26.33
CA SER A 79 19.12 10.97 -26.02
C SER A 79 19.40 10.12 -24.79
N LYS A 80 20.52 9.41 -24.82
CA LYS A 80 21.01 8.57 -23.73
C LYS A 80 21.20 9.42 -22.47
N PRO A 81 20.39 9.23 -21.41
CA PRO A 81 20.52 9.98 -20.17
C PRO A 81 21.78 9.54 -19.42
N LYS A 82 22.40 10.47 -18.71
CA LYS A 82 23.55 10.16 -17.84
C LYS A 82 23.11 9.29 -16.66
N PRO A 83 23.98 8.40 -16.13
CA PRO A 83 23.67 7.55 -14.97
C PRO A 83 23.12 8.36 -13.79
N LYS A 84 23.80 9.45 -13.44
CA LYS A 84 23.40 10.38 -12.36
C LYS A 84 21.97 10.91 -12.51
N THR A 85 21.51 11.15 -13.73
CA THR A 85 20.13 11.62 -13.97
C THR A 85 19.12 10.53 -13.63
N ILE A 86 19.39 9.28 -13.99
CA ILE A 86 18.52 8.13 -13.73
C ILE A 86 18.51 7.82 -12.24
N ILE A 87 19.69 7.78 -11.61
CA ILE A 87 19.88 7.56 -10.18
C ILE A 87 19.11 8.60 -9.35
N ASN A 88 19.19 9.88 -9.73
CA ASN A 88 18.44 10.93 -9.05
C ASN A 88 16.92 10.68 -9.12
N ARG A 89 16.40 10.27 -10.28
CA ARG A 89 14.97 9.95 -10.43
C ARG A 89 14.56 8.74 -9.59
N LEU A 90 15.37 7.69 -9.56
CA LEU A 90 15.15 6.52 -8.72
C LEU A 90 15.12 6.91 -7.23
N ASN A 91 16.06 7.75 -6.80
CA ASN A 91 16.11 8.23 -5.41
C ASN A 91 14.96 9.18 -5.06
N SER A 92 14.50 10.02 -5.99
CA SER A 92 13.30 10.86 -5.78
C SER A 92 12.04 10.04 -5.58
N ALA A 93 11.99 8.81 -6.12
CA ALA A 93 10.89 7.87 -5.95
C ALA A 93 11.28 6.67 -5.06
N ARG A 94 12.27 6.82 -4.17
CA ARG A 94 12.92 5.73 -3.43
C ARG A 94 11.92 4.78 -2.78
N ASP A 95 10.92 5.35 -2.11
CA ASP A 95 9.89 4.61 -1.41
C ASP A 95 9.08 3.66 -2.29
N SER A 96 8.70 4.10 -3.49
CA SER A 96 7.96 3.29 -4.46
C SER A 96 8.90 2.32 -5.19
N VAL A 97 10.14 2.74 -5.43
CA VAL A 97 11.17 1.90 -6.05
C VAL A 97 11.51 0.71 -5.17
N MET A 98 11.74 0.92 -3.87
CA MET A 98 12.05 -0.18 -2.95
C MET A 98 10.88 -1.15 -2.79
N GLU A 99 9.64 -0.64 -2.75
CA GLU A 99 8.44 -1.48 -2.75
C GLU A 99 8.34 -2.31 -4.04
N ALA A 100 8.55 -1.71 -5.21
CA ALA A 100 8.56 -2.42 -6.48
C ALA A 100 9.67 -3.49 -6.56
N ILE A 101 10.87 -3.18 -6.08
CA ILE A 101 11.99 -4.12 -5.98
C ILE A 101 11.61 -5.31 -5.09
N ALA A 102 10.97 -5.07 -3.94
CA ALA A 102 10.52 -6.14 -3.04
C ALA A 102 9.54 -7.10 -3.75
N TYR A 103 8.58 -6.58 -4.52
CA TYR A 103 7.71 -7.43 -5.32
C TYR A 103 8.45 -8.19 -6.42
N ASN A 104 9.41 -7.56 -7.09
CA ASN A 104 10.16 -8.19 -8.16
C ASN A 104 11.05 -9.33 -7.66
N ILE A 105 11.64 -9.21 -6.46
CA ILE A 105 12.35 -10.32 -5.79
C ILE A 105 11.41 -11.53 -5.63
N LEU A 106 10.19 -11.31 -5.15
CA LEU A 106 9.19 -12.37 -4.94
C LEU A 106 8.63 -12.98 -6.25
N LYS A 107 8.84 -12.34 -7.41
CA LYS A 107 8.49 -12.92 -8.71
C LYS A 107 9.52 -13.93 -9.18
N ILE A 108 10.78 -13.77 -8.78
CA ILE A 108 11.89 -14.59 -9.27
C ILE A 108 12.41 -15.59 -8.24
N LYS A 109 12.13 -15.37 -6.94
CA LYS A 109 12.54 -16.25 -5.86
C LYS A 109 11.40 -16.57 -4.91
N ASP A 110 11.43 -17.80 -4.44
CA ASP A 110 10.60 -18.22 -3.32
C ASP A 110 11.11 -17.64 -2.01
N LEU A 111 10.19 -17.24 -1.15
CA LEU A 111 10.49 -16.65 0.15
C LEU A 111 11.42 -17.52 1.01
N SER A 112 11.26 -18.84 0.98
CA SER A 112 12.08 -19.78 1.74
C SER A 112 13.53 -19.88 1.23
N SER A 113 13.80 -19.45 0.00
CA SER A 113 15.13 -19.49 -0.62
C SER A 113 15.96 -18.22 -0.37
N LEU A 114 15.34 -17.18 0.20
CA LEU A 114 16.00 -15.90 0.44
C LEU A 114 17.02 -15.98 1.57
N THR A 115 18.08 -15.19 1.47
CA THR A 115 18.99 -14.95 2.59
C THR A 115 18.32 -14.08 3.65
N ASP A 116 18.96 -13.94 4.81
CA ASP A 116 18.43 -13.10 5.89
C ASP A 116 18.38 -11.62 5.51
N ASP A 117 19.39 -11.12 4.80
CA ASP A 117 19.42 -9.74 4.29
C ASP A 117 18.28 -9.49 3.28
N GLN A 118 18.00 -10.48 2.43
CA GLN A 118 16.91 -10.41 1.46
C GLN A 118 15.54 -10.46 2.14
N LEU A 119 15.38 -11.31 3.16
CA LEU A 119 14.14 -11.37 3.95
C LEU A 119 13.90 -10.05 4.69
N GLU A 120 14.93 -9.50 5.31
CA GLU A 120 14.87 -8.21 6.00
C GLU A 120 14.48 -7.07 5.06
N PHE A 121 15.06 -7.05 3.86
CA PHE A 121 14.69 -6.11 2.81
C PHE A 121 13.21 -6.23 2.44
N LEU A 122 12.69 -7.45 2.27
CA LEU A 122 11.26 -7.65 1.97
C LEU A 122 10.36 -7.18 3.09
N VAL A 123 10.63 -7.61 4.32
CA VAL A 123 9.86 -7.23 5.52
C VAL A 123 9.76 -5.72 5.65
N SER A 124 10.85 -5.02 5.37
CA SER A 124 10.94 -3.56 5.47
C SER A 124 10.24 -2.81 4.35
N ASN A 125 10.12 -3.40 3.15
CA ASN A 125 9.71 -2.66 1.94
C ASN A 125 8.41 -3.15 1.29
N VAL A 126 7.79 -4.25 1.75
CA VAL A 126 6.57 -4.81 1.14
C VAL A 126 5.35 -3.89 1.23
N LYS A 127 5.33 -2.96 2.20
CA LYS A 127 4.28 -1.94 2.43
C LYS A 127 2.87 -2.50 2.24
N LYS A 128 2.15 -2.08 1.18
CA LYS A 128 0.74 -2.44 0.94
C LYS A 128 0.53 -3.92 0.68
N GLY A 129 1.57 -4.62 0.21
CA GLY A 129 1.56 -6.05 -0.04
C GLY A 129 1.56 -6.88 1.24
N ILE A 130 1.72 -6.25 2.41
CA ILE A 130 1.70 -6.97 3.69
C ILE A 130 0.36 -7.65 3.95
N THR A 131 -0.74 -7.15 3.40
CA THR A 131 -2.07 -7.78 3.54
C THR A 131 -2.12 -9.19 2.97
N SER A 132 -1.40 -9.45 1.88
CA SER A 132 -1.32 -10.77 1.24
C SER A 132 -0.10 -11.58 1.71
N LEU A 133 1.02 -10.91 1.98
CA LEU A 133 2.29 -11.56 2.29
C LEU A 133 2.55 -11.74 3.79
N GLY A 134 1.86 -10.99 4.64
CA GLY A 134 2.04 -10.96 6.10
C GLY A 134 2.12 -12.34 6.75
N PRO A 135 1.19 -13.27 6.48
CA PRO A 135 1.23 -14.62 7.05
C PRO A 135 2.51 -15.38 6.67
N ARG A 136 2.89 -15.34 5.40
CA ARG A 136 4.08 -16.02 4.89
C ARG A 136 5.37 -15.41 5.44
N LEU A 137 5.43 -14.08 5.51
CA LEU A 137 6.56 -13.35 6.08
C LEU A 137 6.70 -13.62 7.58
N TYR A 138 5.59 -13.69 8.32
CA TYR A 138 5.58 -14.04 9.74
C TYR A 138 6.10 -15.47 9.96
N GLU A 139 5.58 -16.44 9.22
CA GLU A 139 6.01 -17.84 9.34
C GLU A 139 7.49 -18.01 9.00
N GLU A 140 7.97 -17.38 7.92
CA GLU A 140 9.39 -17.47 7.55
C GLU A 140 10.30 -16.78 8.59
N SER A 141 9.91 -15.60 9.10
CA SER A 141 10.66 -14.90 10.16
C SER A 141 10.70 -15.72 11.45
N LYS A 142 9.58 -16.34 11.83
CA LYS A 142 9.47 -17.20 13.00
C LYS A 142 10.32 -18.46 12.86
N LYS A 143 10.28 -19.12 11.70
CA LYS A 143 11.10 -20.31 11.39
C LYS A 143 12.60 -20.03 11.54
N ARG A 144 13.03 -18.81 11.21
CA ARG A 144 14.43 -18.35 11.32
C ARG A 144 14.78 -17.73 12.68
N ASN A 145 13.84 -17.70 13.64
CA ASN A 145 14.00 -17.02 14.93
C ASN A 145 14.35 -15.53 14.81
N ARG A 146 13.88 -14.86 13.75
CA ARG A 146 14.07 -13.42 13.51
C ARG A 146 12.94 -12.61 14.14
N GLY A 147 12.93 -12.56 15.48
CA GLY A 147 11.93 -11.82 16.26
C GLY A 147 11.94 -10.32 15.97
N ASP A 148 13.11 -9.76 15.64
CA ASP A 148 13.29 -8.39 15.17
C ASP A 148 12.48 -8.09 13.90
N LEU A 149 12.48 -9.01 12.92
CA LEU A 149 11.66 -8.87 11.71
C LEU A 149 10.17 -8.99 12.00
N ILE A 150 9.78 -9.80 12.99
CA ILE A 150 8.38 -9.90 13.42
C ILE A 150 7.90 -8.56 14.00
N GLU A 151 8.71 -7.84 14.77
CA GLU A 151 8.34 -6.52 15.26
C GLU A 151 8.18 -5.50 14.12
N ILE A 152 9.07 -5.52 13.13
CA ILE A 152 8.94 -4.67 11.94
C ILE A 152 7.65 -5.00 11.18
N LEU A 153 7.33 -6.29 11.03
CA LEU A 153 6.07 -6.73 10.41
C LEU A 153 4.85 -6.22 11.18
N ARG A 154 4.86 -6.20 12.51
CA ARG A 154 3.75 -5.65 13.30
C ARG A 154 3.54 -4.17 13.05
N VAL A 155 4.62 -3.39 13.01
CA VAL A 155 4.58 -1.97 12.68
C VAL A 155 4.02 -1.76 11.28
N ASN A 156 4.54 -2.49 10.30
CA ASN A 156 4.08 -2.39 8.92
C ASN A 156 2.62 -2.84 8.75
N TRP A 157 2.18 -3.86 9.51
CA TRP A 157 0.80 -4.32 9.48
C TRP A 157 -0.16 -3.26 10.04
N ASN A 158 0.23 -2.57 11.11
CA ASN A 158 -0.57 -1.49 11.66
C ASN A 158 -0.67 -0.28 10.71
N MET A 159 0.35 -0.06 9.88
CA MET A 159 0.38 1.07 8.94
C MET A 159 -0.33 0.78 7.62
N TYR A 160 -0.19 -0.44 7.08
CA TYR A 160 -0.62 -0.78 5.71
C TYR A 160 -1.54 -2.01 5.62
N GLY A 161 -1.68 -2.75 6.73
CA GLY A 161 -2.46 -3.97 6.79
C GLY A 161 -3.95 -3.72 7.03
N ILE A 162 -4.65 -4.79 7.38
CA ILE A 162 -6.04 -4.72 7.80
C ILE A 162 -6.05 -4.42 9.29
N LEU A 163 -6.36 -3.19 9.66
CA LEU A 163 -6.38 -2.76 11.05
C LEU A 163 -7.60 -3.37 11.77
N SER A 164 -7.33 -4.35 12.63
CA SER A 164 -8.30 -4.87 13.58
C SER A 164 -8.12 -4.18 14.94
N PRO A 165 -9.20 -3.94 15.70
CA PRO A 165 -9.09 -3.39 17.05
C PRO A 165 -8.50 -4.38 18.06
N PHE A 166 -8.34 -5.65 17.71
CA PHE A 166 -7.89 -6.69 18.63
C PHE A 166 -6.53 -7.24 18.27
N THR A 167 -5.65 -7.27 19.26
CA THR A 167 -4.34 -7.92 19.20
C THR A 167 -4.49 -9.43 19.39
N CYS A 168 -3.85 -10.21 18.51
CA CYS A 168 -3.79 -11.66 18.66
C CYS A 168 -2.86 -12.03 19.83
N PRO A 169 -3.31 -12.79 20.83
CA PRO A 169 -2.48 -13.16 21.98
C PRO A 169 -1.33 -14.11 21.62
N LYS A 170 -1.38 -14.79 20.45
CA LYS A 170 -0.33 -15.72 20.01
C LYS A 170 0.81 -15.03 19.26
N CYS A 171 0.49 -14.13 18.33
CA CYS A 171 1.50 -13.50 17.46
C CYS A 171 1.73 -12.01 17.71
N GLY A 172 0.85 -11.34 18.48
CA GLY A 172 0.96 -9.92 18.82
C GLY A 172 0.53 -8.95 17.73
N PHE A 173 -0.03 -9.42 16.62
CA PHE A 173 -0.54 -8.54 15.55
C PHE A 173 -1.98 -8.11 15.82
N ASN A 174 -2.31 -6.87 15.47
CA ASN A 174 -3.68 -6.34 15.41
C ASN A 174 -4.40 -6.88 14.17
N ALA A 175 -4.68 -8.18 14.19
CA ALA A 175 -5.07 -8.95 13.02
C ALA A 175 -6.18 -9.98 13.32
N VAL A 176 -6.86 -9.87 14.47
CA VAL A 176 -7.99 -10.76 14.78
C VAL A 176 -9.21 -10.31 13.99
N MET A 177 -9.80 -11.18 13.18
CA MET A 177 -10.93 -10.87 12.31
C MET A 177 -12.28 -11.09 13.03
N PRO A 178 -13.42 -10.66 12.45
CA PRO A 178 -14.74 -10.83 13.06
C PRO A 178 -15.13 -12.28 13.43
N ASP A 179 -14.57 -13.26 12.75
CA ASP A 179 -14.72 -14.69 13.05
C ASP A 179 -13.78 -15.17 14.17
N PHE A 180 -13.06 -14.23 14.79
CA PHE A 180 -12.04 -14.42 15.81
C PHE A 180 -10.80 -15.21 15.38
N SER A 181 -10.61 -15.41 14.08
CA SER A 181 -9.36 -15.95 13.54
C SER A 181 -8.30 -14.86 13.40
N CYS A 182 -7.03 -15.17 13.64
CA CYS A 182 -5.93 -14.26 13.36
C CYS A 182 -5.51 -14.35 11.90
N ARG A 183 -5.58 -13.23 11.17
CA ARG A 183 -5.19 -13.18 9.76
C ARG A 183 -3.71 -13.46 9.51
N ILE A 184 -2.85 -13.27 10.51
CA ILE A 184 -1.38 -13.47 10.41
C ILE A 184 -0.97 -14.90 10.74
N CYS A 185 -1.22 -15.37 11.97
CA CYS A 185 -0.75 -16.68 12.41
C CYS A 185 -1.81 -17.79 12.33
N GLY A 186 -3.02 -17.49 11.86
CA GLY A 186 -4.11 -18.46 11.71
C GLY A 186 -4.72 -18.97 13.02
N ALA A 187 -4.35 -18.39 14.16
CA ALA A 187 -4.86 -18.83 15.45
C ALA A 187 -6.30 -18.37 15.71
N ASP A 188 -7.13 -19.27 16.21
CA ASP A 188 -8.43 -18.90 16.80
C ASP A 188 -8.21 -18.21 18.16
N VAL A 189 -8.86 -17.07 18.33
CA VAL A 189 -8.85 -16.27 19.56
C VAL A 189 -10.20 -16.44 20.25
N SER A 190 -10.17 -16.77 21.54
CA SER A 190 -11.42 -16.96 22.28
C SER A 190 -12.13 -15.63 22.56
N MET A 191 -13.46 -15.67 22.67
CA MET A 191 -14.26 -14.54 23.14
C MET A 191 -13.75 -13.97 24.48
N LYS A 192 -13.22 -14.83 25.35
CA LYS A 192 -12.60 -14.42 26.63
C LYS A 192 -11.35 -13.58 26.40
N GLU A 193 -10.50 -13.93 25.45
CA GLU A 193 -9.27 -13.18 25.13
C GLU A 193 -9.56 -11.86 24.42
N VAL A 194 -10.60 -11.82 23.59
CA VAL A 194 -11.10 -10.57 22.98
C VAL A 194 -11.62 -9.63 24.06
N LYS A 195 -12.51 -10.11 24.93
CA LYS A 195 -13.09 -9.28 26.00
C LYS A 195 -12.06 -8.83 27.04
N LYS A 196 -10.93 -9.51 27.22
CA LYS A 196 -9.82 -9.01 28.06
C LYS A 196 -9.19 -7.71 27.54
N GLN A 197 -9.33 -7.43 26.25
CA GLN A 197 -8.83 -6.22 25.62
C GLN A 197 -9.88 -5.09 25.63
N LEU A 198 -11.10 -5.39 26.11
CA LEU A 198 -12.20 -4.46 26.22
C LEU A 198 -12.56 -4.24 27.69
N ASP A 199 -12.78 -3.01 28.08
CA ASP A 199 -13.57 -2.75 29.28
C ASP A 199 -15.06 -2.80 28.91
N VAL A 200 -15.60 -4.01 28.77
CA VAL A 200 -16.99 -4.23 28.34
C VAL A 200 -17.98 -3.49 29.24
N LYS A 201 -17.68 -3.39 30.54
CA LYS A 201 -18.55 -2.74 31.52
C LYS A 201 -18.59 -1.24 31.31
N GLU A 202 -17.43 -0.58 31.20
CA GLU A 202 -17.38 0.86 30.95
C GLU A 202 -17.89 1.21 29.55
N LEU A 203 -17.62 0.39 28.53
CA LEU A 203 -18.16 0.57 27.18
C LEU A 203 -19.69 0.60 27.17
N LEU A 204 -20.31 -0.40 27.81
CA LEU A 204 -21.77 -0.48 27.86
C LEU A 204 -22.39 0.57 28.80
N ARG A 205 -21.70 0.97 29.87
CA ARG A 205 -22.13 2.12 30.69
C ARG A 205 -22.12 3.41 29.87
N GLY A 206 -21.04 3.69 29.15
CA GLY A 206 -20.93 4.86 28.28
C GLY A 206 -22.02 4.86 27.22
N TYR A 207 -22.24 3.72 26.57
CA TYR A 207 -23.30 3.56 25.58
C TYR A 207 -24.71 3.76 26.15
N SER A 208 -24.99 3.28 27.37
CA SER A 208 -26.30 3.45 28.03
C SER A 208 -26.70 4.91 28.23
N SER A 209 -25.72 5.80 28.44
CA SER A 209 -25.95 7.25 28.58
C SER A 209 -26.29 7.91 27.23
N ILE A 210 -25.95 7.28 26.12
CA ILE A 210 -26.18 7.78 24.75
C ILE A 210 -27.49 7.22 24.19
N ASP A 211 -27.71 5.91 24.33
CA ASP A 211 -28.88 5.20 23.82
C ASP A 211 -29.33 4.10 24.79
N MET A 212 -30.25 4.48 25.69
CA MET A 212 -30.83 3.57 26.67
C MET A 212 -31.70 2.47 26.02
N GLN A 213 -32.30 2.74 24.86
CA GLN A 213 -33.16 1.75 24.20
C GLN A 213 -32.32 0.66 23.54
N GLY A 214 -31.27 1.05 22.79
CA GLY A 214 -30.28 0.12 22.26
C GLY A 214 -29.57 -0.65 23.38
N PHE A 215 -29.29 -0.02 24.52
CA PHE A 215 -28.70 -0.71 25.67
C PHE A 215 -29.61 -1.82 26.23
N LYS A 216 -30.92 -1.56 26.36
CA LYS A 216 -31.90 -2.59 26.75
C LYS A 216 -31.95 -3.74 25.74
N GLU A 217 -31.84 -3.44 24.45
CA GLU A 217 -31.77 -4.45 23.39
C GLU A 217 -30.52 -5.34 23.50
N ILE A 218 -29.37 -4.75 23.84
CA ILE A 218 -28.12 -5.48 24.08
C ILE A 218 -28.27 -6.42 25.28
N LEU A 219 -28.88 -5.97 26.38
CA LEU A 219 -29.09 -6.81 27.57
C LEU A 219 -30.01 -7.99 27.28
N SER A 220 -31.13 -7.74 26.57
CA SER A 220 -32.10 -8.78 26.21
C SER A 220 -31.48 -9.81 25.25
N SER A 221 -30.85 -9.36 24.17
CA SER A 221 -30.25 -10.20 23.13
C SER A 221 -28.98 -10.90 23.62
N GLY A 222 -28.22 -10.25 24.48
CA GLY A 222 -26.99 -10.77 25.07
C GLY A 222 -25.73 -10.66 24.25
N TYR A 223 -25.73 -9.78 23.27
CA TYR A 223 -24.55 -9.44 22.50
C TYR A 223 -24.69 -8.02 21.98
N PHE A 224 -23.58 -7.48 21.50
CA PHE A 224 -23.52 -6.21 20.79
C PHE A 224 -22.46 -6.30 19.70
N TYR A 225 -22.50 -5.40 18.73
CA TYR A 225 -21.44 -5.28 17.74
C TYR A 225 -20.46 -4.19 18.15
N TYR A 226 -19.17 -4.44 17.93
CA TYR A 226 -18.08 -3.54 18.27
C TYR A 226 -17.27 -3.18 17.04
N LYS A 227 -16.92 -1.90 16.91
CA LYS A 227 -16.00 -1.40 15.89
C LYS A 227 -15.32 -0.13 16.38
N ASP A 228 -13.99 -0.10 16.36
CA ASP A 228 -13.16 1.10 16.61
C ASP A 228 -13.57 1.92 17.85
N GLY A 229 -13.86 1.24 18.97
CA GLY A 229 -14.27 1.88 20.22
C GLY A 229 -15.76 2.17 20.35
N VAL A 230 -16.56 1.90 19.33
CA VAL A 230 -18.01 2.17 19.30
C VAL A 230 -18.81 0.88 19.46
N VAL A 231 -19.85 0.97 20.29
CA VAL A 231 -20.83 -0.09 20.54
C VAL A 231 -22.05 0.14 19.64
N TYR A 232 -22.55 -0.96 19.08
CA TYR A 232 -23.73 -0.98 18.22
C TYR A 232 -24.71 -2.06 18.70
N PRO A 233 -26.00 -1.72 18.88
CA PRO A 233 -27.01 -2.69 19.27
C PRO A 233 -27.33 -3.64 18.09
N PRO A 234 -27.93 -4.82 18.37
CA PRO A 234 -28.22 -5.83 17.35
C PRO A 234 -29.04 -5.34 16.14
N SER A 235 -29.94 -4.38 16.35
CA SER A 235 -30.78 -3.75 15.31
C SER A 235 -30.04 -2.83 14.34
N SER A 236 -28.76 -2.57 14.57
CA SER A 236 -27.96 -1.67 13.74
C SER A 236 -27.77 -2.19 12.32
N SER A 237 -27.80 -1.29 11.33
CA SER A 237 -27.39 -1.60 9.97
C SER A 237 -25.86 -1.55 9.88
N LEU A 238 -25.23 -2.71 9.68
CA LEU A 238 -23.77 -2.86 9.74
C LEU A 238 -23.17 -2.94 8.34
N GLN A 239 -22.12 -2.17 8.10
CA GLN A 239 -21.28 -2.26 6.90
C GLN A 239 -19.78 -2.19 7.23
N GLY A 240 -19.04 -3.24 6.83
CA GLY A 240 -17.60 -3.35 7.09
C GLY A 240 -17.28 -4.35 8.21
N MET A 241 -16.18 -4.13 8.92
CA MET A 241 -15.66 -5.05 9.93
C MET A 241 -16.25 -4.75 11.31
N PHE A 242 -17.22 -5.55 11.73
CA PHE A 242 -17.80 -5.49 13.08
C PHE A 242 -17.55 -6.81 13.80
N PHE A 243 -17.38 -6.72 15.12
CA PHE A 243 -17.15 -7.88 15.97
C PHE A 243 -18.37 -8.09 16.84
N GLU A 244 -18.99 -9.27 16.75
CA GLU A 244 -20.09 -9.65 17.63
C GLU A 244 -19.54 -10.06 18.99
N ILE A 245 -19.75 -9.26 20.03
CA ILE A 245 -19.27 -9.51 21.38
C ILE A 245 -20.40 -10.10 22.22
N ILE A 246 -20.25 -11.36 22.60
CA ILE A 246 -21.26 -12.10 23.38
C ILE A 246 -21.05 -11.86 24.88
N LEU A 247 -22.13 -11.47 25.55
CA LEU A 247 -22.20 -11.28 26.99
C LEU A 247 -22.45 -12.62 27.70
N SER A 248 -21.62 -12.90 28.70
CA SER A 248 -21.84 -13.96 29.67
C SER A 248 -22.99 -13.61 30.61
N LYS A 249 -23.53 -14.62 31.29
CA LYS A 249 -24.57 -14.43 32.32
C LYS A 249 -24.11 -13.44 33.40
N ASP A 250 -22.87 -13.59 33.87
CA ASP A 250 -22.31 -12.74 34.92
C ASP A 250 -22.15 -11.28 34.46
N GLU A 251 -21.73 -11.05 33.22
CA GLU A 251 -21.65 -9.70 32.63
C GLU A 251 -23.04 -9.07 32.50
N LYS A 252 -24.04 -9.83 32.00
CA LYS A 252 -25.43 -9.34 31.93
C LYS A 252 -25.94 -8.90 33.29
N SER A 253 -25.77 -9.74 34.32
CA SER A 253 -26.21 -9.44 35.68
C SER A 253 -25.48 -8.25 36.28
N SER A 254 -24.16 -8.15 36.06
CA SER A 254 -23.34 -7.06 36.58
C SER A 254 -23.65 -5.70 35.92
N ILE A 255 -24.10 -5.72 34.67
CA ILE A 255 -24.40 -4.52 33.87
C ILE A 255 -25.86 -4.11 34.01
N ALA A 256 -26.79 -5.06 34.24
CA ALA A 256 -28.19 -4.75 34.53
C ALA A 256 -28.36 -3.88 35.79
N ASN A 257 -27.44 -3.97 36.76
CA ASN A 257 -27.46 -3.12 37.95
C ASN A 257 -26.92 -1.69 37.70
N ILE A 258 -26.38 -1.40 36.50
CA ILE A 258 -25.89 -0.06 36.13
C ILE A 258 -27.04 0.86 35.74
N SER A 259 -28.15 0.33 35.23
CA SER A 259 -29.34 1.13 34.92
C SER A 259 -30.07 1.70 36.15
N ASP A 260 -29.68 1.29 37.36
CA ASP A 260 -30.27 1.75 38.62
C ASP A 260 -29.44 2.85 39.33
N MET A 261 -28.31 3.29 38.78
CA MET A 261 -27.55 4.41 39.36
C MET A 261 -28.05 5.76 38.84
N PRO A 262 -28.41 6.71 39.73
CA PRO A 262 -28.86 8.03 39.31
C PRO A 262 -27.74 8.76 38.57
N HIS A 263 -28.06 9.32 37.41
CA HIS A 263 -27.23 10.30 36.74
C HIS A 263 -27.06 11.51 37.66
N HIS A 264 -25.89 11.65 38.30
CA HIS A 264 -25.54 12.92 38.92
C HIS A 264 -25.05 13.89 37.82
N PRO A 265 -25.64 15.10 37.75
CA PRO A 265 -25.26 16.13 36.79
C PRO A 265 -23.85 16.67 37.04
#